data_AF-A0A7S3WCA8-F1
#
_entry.id   AF-A0A7S3WCA8-F1
#
_cell.length_a   1.000
_cell.length_b   1.000
_cell.length_c   1.000
_cell.angle_alpha   90.00
_cell.angle_beta   90.00
_cell.angle_gamma   90.00
#
_symmetry.space_group_name_H-M   'P 1'
#
loop_
_entity.id
_entity.type
_entity.pdbx_description
1 polymer ?
#
loop_
_entity_poly.entity_id
_entity_poly.type
_entity_poly.pdbx_seq_one_letter_code
_entity_poly.pdbx_strand_id
1 'polypeptide(L)'
;LIHMRCVLEDGQAHEVDSSAEAFQAAAAGAFEQFYQDAAPVVLEPLMQVEVTFPTEFQSQAMQTLNQREGSIQATRAVSQDTSIVDAIVPLRRMFGYSSELRSVTQGQGE
;
A
#
# COMPACT_ATOMS: atom_id res chain seq x y z
N LEU A 1 -14.32 5.02 -1.56
CA LEU A 1 -13.81 3.68 -1.97
C LEU A 1 -13.05 3.81 -3.27
N ILE A 2 -12.12 2.89 -3.53
CA ILE A 2 -11.39 2.78 -4.78
C ILE A 2 -11.63 1.39 -5.37
N HIS A 3 -11.35 1.20 -6.67
CA HIS A 3 -11.59 -0.05 -7.39
C HIS A 3 -13.06 -0.49 -7.44
N MET A 4 -13.98 0.44 -7.67
CA MET A 4 -15.39 0.13 -7.89
C MET A 4 -15.88 0.68 -9.24
N ARG A 5 -16.89 0.01 -9.80
CA ARG A 5 -17.59 0.43 -11.01
C ARG A 5 -19.04 0.70 -10.66
N CYS A 6 -19.49 1.93 -10.90
CA CYS A 6 -20.90 2.30 -10.79
C CYS A 6 -21.53 2.28 -12.17
N VAL A 7 -22.66 1.59 -12.30
CA VAL A 7 -23.47 1.56 -13.53
C VAL A 7 -24.88 1.95 -13.16
N LEU A 8 -25.43 2.96 -13.84
CA LEU A 8 -26.84 3.34 -13.69
C LEU A 8 -27.64 2.50 -14.69
N GLU A 9 -28.44 1.56 -14.17
CA GLU A 9 -29.25 0.66 -15.00
C GLU A 9 -30.70 1.14 -15.11
N ASP A 10 -31.24 1.79 -14.08
CA ASP A 10 -32.63 2.24 -14.03
C ASP A 10 -32.80 3.51 -13.16
N GLY A 11 -33.89 4.24 -13.38
CA GLY A 11 -34.23 5.45 -12.62
C GLY A 11 -35.53 6.11 -13.09
N GLN A 12 -36.16 6.88 -12.19
CA GLN A 12 -37.36 7.69 -12.49
C GLN A 12 -37.15 9.13 -12.03
N ALA A 13 -37.77 10.06 -12.74
CA ALA A 13 -37.70 11.50 -12.47
C ALA A 13 -39.12 12.10 -12.47
N HIS A 14 -39.30 13.15 -11.67
CA HIS A 14 -40.51 13.96 -11.61
C HIS A 14 -40.17 15.41 -11.95
N GLU A 15 -40.77 15.97 -13.00
CA GLU A 15 -40.35 17.26 -13.57
C GLU A 15 -40.39 18.44 -12.58
N VAL A 16 -41.23 18.37 -11.55
CA VAL A 16 -41.45 19.48 -10.61
C VAL A 16 -40.63 19.32 -9.32
N ASP A 17 -40.42 18.08 -8.87
CA ASP A 17 -39.79 17.79 -7.58
C ASP A 17 -38.36 17.22 -7.70
N SER A 18 -37.96 16.82 -8.90
CA SER A 18 -36.60 16.33 -9.14
C SER A 18 -35.66 17.48 -9.42
N SER A 19 -34.72 17.68 -8.49
CA SER A 19 -33.61 18.61 -8.62
C SER A 19 -32.27 17.85 -8.68
N ALA A 20 -31.21 18.54 -9.09
CA ALA A 20 -29.86 17.96 -9.05
C ALA A 20 -29.46 17.49 -7.64
N GLU A 21 -29.91 18.21 -6.61
CA GLU A 21 -29.67 17.87 -5.20
C GLU A 21 -30.43 16.59 -4.81
N ALA A 22 -31.67 16.41 -5.29
CA ALA A 22 -32.45 15.20 -5.05
C ALA A 22 -31.76 13.95 -5.63
N PHE A 23 -31.21 14.04 -6.85
CA PHE A 23 -30.47 12.94 -7.45
C PHE A 23 -29.13 12.65 -6.75
N GLN A 24 -28.43 13.68 -6.26
CA GLN A 24 -27.23 13.47 -5.44
C GLN A 24 -27.56 12.74 -4.14
N ALA A 25 -28.64 13.11 -3.46
CA ALA A 25 -29.11 12.43 -2.26
C ALA A 25 -29.54 10.97 -2.55
N ALA A 26 -30.26 10.74 -3.65
CA ALA A 26 -30.64 9.40 -4.07
C ALA A 26 -29.41 8.51 -4.37
N ALA A 27 -28.41 9.05 -5.07
CA ALA A 27 -27.15 8.36 -5.34
C ALA A 27 -26.37 8.05 -4.05
N ALA A 28 -26.35 8.99 -3.09
CA ALA A 28 -25.70 8.77 -1.80
C ALA A 28 -26.41 7.67 -0.98
N GLY A 29 -27.74 7.66 -0.97
CA GLY A 29 -28.53 6.62 -0.31
C GLY A 29 -28.35 5.24 -0.95
N ALA A 30 -28.34 5.15 -2.28
CA ALA A 30 -28.05 3.90 -2.99
C ALA A 30 -26.63 3.39 -2.69
N PHE A 31 -25.66 4.29 -2.59
CA PHE A 31 -24.29 3.95 -2.24
C PHE A 31 -24.17 3.41 -0.81
N GLU A 32 -24.89 3.99 0.15
CA GLU A 32 -24.87 3.56 1.54
C GLU A 32 -25.44 2.13 1.70
N GLN A 33 -26.53 1.82 1.00
CA GLN A 33 -27.09 0.46 0.96
C GLN A 33 -26.09 -0.52 0.33
N PHE A 34 -25.53 -0.16 -0.83
CA PHE A 34 -24.51 -0.97 -1.50
C PHE A 34 -23.29 -1.22 -0.61
N TYR A 35 -22.82 -0.20 0.11
CA TYR A 35 -21.62 -0.32 0.94
C TYR A 35 -21.77 -1.36 2.05
N GLN A 36 -22.97 -1.53 2.61
CA GLN A 36 -23.23 -2.54 3.63
C GLN A 36 -23.19 -3.96 3.05
N ASP A 37 -23.73 -4.16 1.85
CA ASP A 37 -23.78 -5.46 1.18
C ASP A 37 -22.46 -5.84 0.49
N ALA A 38 -21.65 -4.86 0.10
CA ALA A 38 -20.43 -5.04 -0.71
C ALA A 38 -19.23 -5.60 0.06
N ALA A 39 -19.34 -5.87 1.37
CA ALA A 39 -18.27 -6.38 2.23
C ALA A 39 -16.92 -5.63 2.04
N PRO A 40 -16.89 -4.32 2.32
CA PRO A 40 -15.74 -3.48 2.04
C PRO A 40 -14.51 -3.92 2.84
N VAL A 41 -13.35 -3.90 2.18
CA VAL A 41 -12.05 -4.22 2.79
C VAL A 41 -11.16 -2.99 2.88
N VAL A 42 -10.40 -2.89 3.97
CA VAL A 42 -9.40 -1.84 4.15
C VAL A 42 -8.15 -2.24 3.37
N LEU A 43 -7.70 -1.36 2.49
CA LEU A 43 -6.46 -1.53 1.73
C LEU A 43 -5.32 -0.81 2.47
N GLU A 44 -4.15 -1.44 2.53
CA GLU A 44 -2.92 -0.81 2.97
C GLU A 44 -1.99 -0.53 1.79
N PRO A 45 -1.27 0.61 1.79
CA PRO A 45 -0.31 0.90 0.73
C PRO A 45 0.94 0.03 0.89
N LEU A 46 1.31 -0.65 -0.20
CA LEU A 46 2.54 -1.41 -0.34
C LEU A 46 3.60 -0.55 -1.02
N MET A 47 4.77 -0.46 -0.40
CA MET A 47 5.90 0.34 -0.88
C MET A 47 6.94 -0.57 -1.52
N GLN A 48 7.39 -0.21 -2.72
CA GLN A 48 8.60 -0.77 -3.29
C GLN A 48 9.80 -0.03 -2.68
N VAL A 49 10.68 -0.79 -2.04
CA VAL A 49 11.85 -0.28 -1.31
C VAL A 49 13.08 -0.95 -1.87
N GLU A 50 14.08 -0.14 -2.21
CA GLU A 50 15.43 -0.58 -2.53
C GLU A 50 16.29 -0.31 -1.30
N VAL A 51 17.04 -1.32 -0.86
CA VAL A 51 17.92 -1.21 0.31
C VAL A 51 19.33 -1.60 -0.10
N THR A 52 20.28 -0.71 0.16
CA THR A 52 21.69 -0.92 -0.17
C THR A 52 22.48 -1.13 1.11
N PHE A 53 23.31 -2.17 1.15
CA PHE A 53 24.15 -2.46 2.32
C PHE A 53 25.41 -3.24 1.93
N PRO A 54 26.46 -3.21 2.77
CA PRO A 54 27.60 -4.07 2.57
C PRO A 54 27.23 -5.56 2.59
N THR A 55 27.81 -6.35 1.69
CA THR A 55 27.48 -7.78 1.52
C THR A 55 27.68 -8.60 2.80
N GLU A 56 28.61 -8.18 3.68
CA GLU A 56 28.82 -8.78 5.00
C GLU A 56 27.60 -8.71 5.94
N PHE A 57 26.74 -7.69 5.78
CA PHE A 57 25.53 -7.50 6.60
C PHE A 57 24.27 -8.03 5.93
N GLN A 58 24.38 -8.75 4.82
CA GLN A 58 23.23 -9.23 4.06
C GLN A 58 22.24 -10.03 4.90
N SER A 59 22.73 -10.95 5.73
CA SER A 59 21.86 -11.76 6.61
C SER A 59 21.04 -10.89 7.57
N GLN A 60 21.65 -9.87 8.16
CA GLN A 60 21.03 -8.99 9.15
C GLN A 60 20.02 -8.04 8.47
N ALA A 61 20.38 -7.48 7.31
CA ALA A 61 19.46 -6.64 6.53
C ALA A 61 18.25 -7.43 5.99
N MET A 62 18.42 -8.70 5.62
CA MET A 62 17.30 -9.58 5.27
C MET A 62 16.41 -9.87 6.46
N GLN A 63 16.99 -9.98 7.65
CA GLN A 63 16.20 -10.21 8.86
C GLN A 63 15.31 -9.00 9.20
N THR A 64 15.81 -7.77 9.08
CA THR A 64 15.01 -6.56 9.38
C THR A 64 13.85 -6.38 8.39
N LEU A 65 14.05 -6.70 7.11
CA LEU A 65 12.98 -6.69 6.11
C LEU A 65 11.91 -7.76 6.38
N ASN A 66 12.32 -8.98 6.76
CA ASN A 66 11.37 -10.04 7.13
C ASN A 66 10.57 -9.71 8.39
N GLN A 67 11.18 -9.07 9.40
CA GLN A 67 10.48 -8.62 10.61
C GLN A 67 9.39 -7.59 10.31
N ARG A 68 9.53 -6.84 9.21
CA ARG A 68 8.56 -5.84 8.74
C ARG A 68 7.52 -6.42 7.77
N GLU A 69 7.42 -7.74 7.69
CA GLU A 69 6.52 -8.46 6.76
C GLU A 69 6.82 -8.11 5.30
N GLY A 70 8.09 -7.79 4.99
CA GLY A 70 8.54 -7.44 3.65
C GLY A 70 8.70 -8.67 2.76
N SER A 71 8.16 -8.61 1.54
CA SER A 71 8.38 -9.61 0.51
C SER A 71 9.58 -9.23 -0.36
N ILE A 72 10.66 -10.00 -0.27
CA ILE A 72 11.84 -9.83 -1.11
C ILE A 72 11.49 -10.19 -2.56
N GLN A 73 11.75 -9.28 -3.50
CA GLN A 73 11.52 -9.49 -4.93
C GLN A 73 12.81 -9.93 -5.63
N ALA A 74 13.91 -9.22 -5.36
CA ALA A 74 15.19 -9.51 -5.97
C ALA A 74 16.35 -9.09 -5.07
N THR A 75 17.46 -9.80 -5.21
CA THR A 75 18.73 -9.47 -4.56
C THR A 75 19.79 -9.35 -5.64
N ARG A 76 20.50 -8.23 -5.68
CA ARG A 76 21.52 -7.91 -6.68
C ARG A 76 22.83 -7.58 -5.98
N ALA A 77 23.91 -8.28 -6.33
CA ALA A 77 25.26 -7.88 -5.91
C ALA A 77 25.78 -6.83 -6.91
N VAL A 78 26.02 -5.60 -6.44
CA VAL A 78 26.53 -4.51 -7.27
C VAL A 78 28.06 -4.58 -7.37
N SER A 79 28.71 -5.01 -6.30
CA SER A 79 30.15 -5.24 -6.23
C SER A 79 30.43 -6.42 -5.29
N GLN A 80 31.71 -6.79 -5.08
CA GLN A 80 32.06 -7.80 -4.06
C GLN A 80 31.62 -7.35 -2.65
N ASP A 81 31.63 -6.05 -2.40
CA ASP A 81 31.41 -5.49 -1.06
C ASP A 81 30.00 -4.93 -0.87
N THR A 82 29.19 -4.77 -1.92
CA THR A 82 27.88 -4.12 -1.85
C THR A 82 26.77 -4.94 -2.49
N SER A 83 25.67 -5.09 -1.75
CA SER A 83 24.45 -5.76 -2.18
C SER A 83 23.27 -4.79 -2.11
N ILE A 84 22.37 -4.92 -3.08
CA ILE A 84 21.09 -4.22 -3.15
C ILE A 84 19.96 -5.25 -3.07
N VAL A 85 18.92 -4.94 -2.30
CA VAL A 85 17.71 -5.75 -2.23
C VAL A 85 16.49 -4.92 -2.54
N ASP A 86 15.71 -5.43 -3.49
CA ASP A 86 14.41 -4.91 -3.88
C ASP A 86 13.33 -5.68 -3.11
N ALA A 87 12.52 -4.96 -2.32
CA ALA A 87 11.47 -5.56 -1.49
C ALA A 87 10.16 -4.76 -1.60
N ILE A 88 9.04 -5.45 -1.37
CA ILE A 88 7.73 -4.83 -1.20
C ILE A 88 7.35 -4.93 0.26
N VAL A 89 7.10 -3.79 0.91
CA VAL A 89 6.82 -3.73 2.36
C VAL A 89 5.61 -2.85 2.63
N PRO A 90 4.70 -3.21 3.56
CA PRO A 90 3.62 -2.33 3.97
C PRO A 90 4.14 -1.01 4.56
N LEU A 91 3.62 0.14 4.12
CA LEU A 91 4.10 1.45 4.55
C LEU A 91 4.04 1.62 6.09
N ARG A 92 3.00 1.09 6.73
CA ARG A 92 2.83 1.14 8.21
C ARG A 92 4.02 0.51 8.94
N ARG A 93 4.67 -0.47 8.30
CA ARG A 93 5.82 -1.20 8.83
C ARG A 93 7.15 -0.57 8.45
N MET A 94 7.20 0.60 7.78
CA MET A 94 8.45 1.22 7.34
C MET A 94 8.93 2.40 8.20
N PHE A 95 8.10 2.87 9.14
CA PHE A 95 8.51 3.94 10.05
C PHE A 95 9.74 3.53 10.88
N GLY A 96 10.74 4.41 10.91
CA GLY A 96 12.01 4.17 11.61
C GLY A 96 12.95 3.14 10.96
N TYR A 97 12.63 2.62 9.77
CA TYR A 97 13.45 1.59 9.13
C TYR A 97 14.88 2.04 8.84
N SER A 98 15.08 3.26 8.36
CA SER A 98 16.43 3.80 8.09
C SER A 98 17.33 3.78 9.34
N SER A 99 16.80 4.14 10.51
CA SER A 99 17.56 4.12 11.76
C SER A 99 17.90 2.70 12.21
N GLU A 100 16.96 1.76 12.09
CA GLU A 100 17.19 0.35 12.40
C GLU A 100 18.22 -0.27 11.45
N LEU A 101 18.08 -0.04 10.15
CA LEU A 101 19.00 -0.53 9.13
C LEU A 101 20.42 -0.04 9.39
N ARG A 102 20.59 1.25 9.68
CA ARG A 102 21.89 1.81 10.05
C ARG A 102 22.43 1.18 11.34
N SER A 103 21.59 0.89 12.31
CA SER A 103 22.05 0.24 13.54
C SER A 103 22.60 -1.17 13.30
N VAL A 104 22.01 -1.96 12.40
CA VAL A 104 22.47 -3.33 12.11
C VAL A 104 23.66 -3.35 11.14
N THR A 105 23.75 -2.37 10.23
CA THR A 105 24.82 -2.27 9.22
C THR A 105 25.97 -1.35 9.64
N GLN A 106 26.10 -1.03 10.94
CA GLN A 106 27.12 -0.11 11.47
C GLN A 106 27.17 1.26 10.78
N GLY A 107 26.00 1.75 10.34
CA GLY A 107 25.81 3.04 9.69
C GLY A 107 26.05 3.04 8.18
N GLN A 108 26.40 1.88 7.59
CA GLN A 108 26.79 1.79 6.17
C GLN A 108 25.64 1.47 5.23
N GLY A 109 24.51 0.99 5.75
CA GLY A 109 23.31 0.71 4.95
C GLY A 109 22.41 1.94 4.80
N GLU A 110 21.81 2.06 3.62
CA GLU A 110 20.86 3.12 3.26
C GLU A 110 19.64 2.60 2.50
#